data_AF-A0AAV8X2R6-F1
#
_entry.id   AF-A0AAV8X2R6-F1
#
_cell.length_a   1.000
_cell.length_b   1.000
_cell.length_c   1.000
_cell.angle_alpha   90.00
_cell.angle_beta   90.00
_cell.angle_gamma   90.00
#
_symmetry.space_group_name_H-M   'P 1'
#
loop_
_entity.id
_entity.type
_entity.pdbx_description
1 polymer ?
#
loop_
_entity_poly.entity_id
_entity_poly.type
_entity_poly.pdbx_seq_one_letter_code
_entity_poly.pdbx_strand_id
1 'polypeptide(L)'
;MFPGSCDDIIRQHKAACLRVTALVTCKDLLWIGTSAGVLLTMPLPHIASSTTKLANVPTVTGVPHGHTGHVRFLTSVETTFGSTDVPHRNSYKVKQDQRSNTRLLVISGGDGYEDFRTSNLSEVAGREDSTNHLLLWNI
;
A
#
# COMPACT_ATOMS: atom_id res chain seq x y z
N MET A 1 -7.43 34.94 21.43
CA MET A 1 -6.89 34.73 20.07
C MET A 1 -6.79 33.22 19.89
N PHE A 2 -7.66 32.63 19.06
CA PHE A 2 -7.90 31.19 19.03
C PHE A 2 -6.74 30.44 18.33
N PRO A 3 -6.03 29.53 19.02
CA PRO A 3 -4.93 28.77 18.42
C PRO A 3 -5.37 27.69 17.41
N GLY A 4 -6.68 27.46 17.19
CA GLY A 4 -7.19 26.41 16.29
C GLY A 4 -7.45 26.83 14.85
N SER A 5 -7.62 28.13 14.56
CA SER A 5 -8.10 28.56 13.23
C SER A 5 -7.07 28.37 12.12
N CYS A 6 -5.78 28.53 12.41
CA CYS A 6 -4.74 28.37 11.39
C CYS A 6 -4.54 26.90 11.02
N ASP A 7 -4.56 26.00 12.01
CA ASP A 7 -4.40 24.57 11.78
C ASP A 7 -5.54 23.99 10.95
N ASP A 8 -6.78 24.44 11.18
CA ASP A 8 -7.94 24.03 10.39
C ASP A 8 -7.84 24.51 8.94
N ILE A 9 -7.38 25.74 8.71
CA ILE A 9 -7.16 26.30 7.37
C ILE A 9 -6.04 25.53 6.65
N ILE A 10 -4.93 25.24 7.34
CA ILE A 10 -3.81 24.48 6.79
C ILE A 10 -4.23 23.04 6.48
N ARG A 11 -5.00 22.40 7.38
CA ARG A 11 -5.54 21.05 7.16
C ARG A 11 -6.51 21.02 5.98
N GLN A 12 -7.40 21.99 5.85
CA GLN A 12 -8.30 22.11 4.70
C GLN A 12 -7.54 22.29 3.39
N HIS A 13 -6.52 23.15 3.37
CA HIS A 13 -5.66 23.30 2.19
C HIS A 13 -4.93 21.99 1.85
N LYS A 14 -4.33 21.32 2.84
CA LYS A 14 -3.66 20.02 2.65
C LYS A 14 -4.65 19.00 2.09
N ALA A 15 -5.85 18.90 2.65
CA ALA A 15 -6.89 17.99 2.21
C ALA A 15 -7.34 18.27 0.76
N ALA A 16 -7.51 19.54 0.38
CA ALA A 16 -7.86 19.94 -0.98
C ALA A 16 -6.76 19.66 -2.01
N CYS A 17 -5.51 19.50 -1.57
CA CYS A 17 -4.38 19.13 -2.42
C CYS A 17 -4.08 17.62 -2.43
N LEU A 18 -4.86 16.80 -1.73
CA LEU A 18 -4.69 15.34 -1.74
C LEU A 18 -5.08 14.77 -3.09
N ARG A 19 -4.21 13.94 -3.64
CA ARG A 19 -4.43 13.21 -4.89
C ARG A 19 -4.13 11.73 -4.68
N VAL A 20 -4.89 10.89 -5.37
CA VAL A 20 -4.46 9.51 -5.62
C VAL A 20 -3.32 9.55 -6.64
N THR A 21 -2.24 8.83 -6.35
CA THR A 21 -0.98 8.86 -7.12
C THR A 21 -0.61 7.48 -7.66
N ALA A 22 -0.98 6.42 -6.95
CA ALA A 22 -0.78 5.05 -7.38
C ALA A 22 -1.96 4.17 -6.93
N LEU A 23 -2.27 3.15 -7.73
CA LEU A 23 -3.27 2.12 -7.42
C LEU A 23 -2.70 0.76 -7.81
N VAL A 24 -2.92 -0.26 -6.98
CA VAL A 24 -2.69 -1.66 -7.36
C VAL A 24 -3.79 -2.54 -6.77
N THR A 25 -4.23 -3.54 -7.52
CA THR A 25 -5.17 -4.56 -7.03
C THR A 25 -4.43 -5.87 -6.81
N CYS A 26 -4.70 -6.52 -5.67
CA CYS A 26 -4.09 -7.79 -5.33
C CYS A 26 -4.94 -8.52 -4.28
N LYS A 27 -5.21 -9.82 -4.45
CA LYS A 27 -5.94 -10.67 -3.48
C LYS A 27 -7.21 -10.00 -2.91
N ASP A 28 -8.09 -9.55 -3.80
CA ASP A 28 -9.35 -8.87 -3.47
C ASP A 28 -9.23 -7.55 -2.69
N LEU A 29 -8.04 -6.94 -2.66
CA LEU A 29 -7.78 -5.63 -2.06
C LEU A 29 -7.33 -4.62 -3.12
N LEU A 30 -7.89 -3.42 -3.06
CA LEU A 30 -7.38 -2.22 -3.73
C LEU A 30 -6.45 -1.48 -2.77
N TRP A 31 -5.20 -1.31 -3.19
CA TRP A 31 -4.20 -0.48 -2.52
C TRP A 31 -4.13 0.88 -3.20
N ILE A 32 -4.07 1.93 -2.39
CA ILE A 32 -4.13 3.33 -2.83
C ILE A 32 -2.97 4.09 -2.21
N GLY A 33 -2.14 4.70 -3.05
CA GLY A 33 -1.08 5.62 -2.65
C GLY A 33 -1.49 7.06 -2.88
N THR A 34 -1.22 7.94 -1.92
CA THR A 34 -1.60 9.36 -1.97
C THR A 34 -0.41 10.30 -2.11
N SER A 35 -0.67 11.55 -2.52
CA SER A 35 0.34 12.60 -2.56
C SER A 35 0.96 12.97 -1.20
N ALA A 36 0.31 12.60 -0.10
CA ALA A 36 0.82 12.82 1.26
C ALA A 36 1.55 11.60 1.83
N GLY A 37 1.82 10.57 1.01
CA GLY A 37 2.54 9.37 1.44
C GLY A 37 1.74 8.36 2.25
N VAL A 38 0.50 8.70 2.58
CA VAL A 38 -0.46 7.78 3.20
C VAL A 38 -0.86 6.70 2.20
N LEU A 39 -0.86 5.46 2.69
CA LEU A 39 -1.36 4.29 2.00
C LEU A 39 -2.71 3.89 2.58
N LEU A 40 -3.64 3.54 1.70
CA LEU A 40 -4.97 3.08 2.06
C LEU A 40 -5.24 1.71 1.43
N THR A 41 -6.03 0.89 2.10
CA THR A 41 -6.54 -0.36 1.58
C THR A 41 -8.06 -0.37 1.60
N MET A 42 -8.65 -0.99 0.59
CA MET A 42 -10.10 -1.11 0.44
C MET A 42 -10.43 -2.50 -0.13
N PRO A 43 -11.32 -3.28 0.50
CA PRO A 43 -11.83 -4.52 -0.10
C PRO A 43 -12.48 -4.23 -1.45
N LEU A 44 -12.14 -5.02 -2.46
CA LEU A 44 -12.76 -4.92 -3.76
C LEU A 44 -14.21 -5.40 -3.65
N PRO A 45 -15.19 -4.55 -4.01
CA PRO A 45 -16.58 -5.00 -4.05
C PRO A 45 -16.75 -6.04 -5.16
N HIS A 46 -17.64 -7.01 -4.94
CA HIS A 46 -18.04 -7.94 -5.99
C HIS A 46 -18.86 -7.20 -7.05
N ILE A 47 -18.21 -6.84 -8.16
CA ILE A 47 -18.85 -6.20 -9.32
C ILE A 47 -19.12 -7.29 -10.36
N ALA A 48 -20.40 -7.55 -10.63
CA ALA A 48 -20.85 -8.37 -11.74
C ALA A 48 -21.23 -7.48 -12.93
N SER A 49 -21.36 -8.06 -14.14
CA SER A 49 -21.79 -7.32 -15.33
C SER A 49 -23.18 -6.68 -15.19
N SER A 50 -24.01 -7.17 -14.26
CA SER A 50 -25.32 -6.61 -13.93
C SER A 50 -25.29 -5.56 -12.80
N THR A 51 -24.13 -5.25 -12.22
CA THR A 51 -24.00 -4.29 -11.13
C THR A 51 -24.21 -2.86 -11.64
N THR A 52 -25.38 -2.28 -11.35
CA THR A 52 -25.72 -0.89 -11.68
C THR A 52 -25.50 0.07 -10.52
N LYS A 53 -25.54 -0.44 -9.29
CA LYS A 53 -25.29 0.31 -8.06
C LYS A 53 -24.59 -0.58 -7.05
N LEU A 54 -23.63 -0.02 -6.33
CA LEU A 54 -23.04 -0.69 -5.19
C LEU A 54 -23.93 -0.49 -3.96
N ALA A 55 -24.39 -1.58 -3.35
CA ALA A 55 -25.28 -1.53 -2.19
C ALA A 55 -24.59 -0.93 -0.96
N ASN A 56 -23.30 -1.26 -0.75
CA ASN A 56 -22.50 -0.80 0.38
C ASN A 56 -21.19 -0.19 -0.11
N VAL A 57 -20.88 1.03 0.32
CA VAL A 57 -19.58 1.66 0.06
C VAL A 57 -18.50 0.86 0.81
N PRO A 58 -17.44 0.37 0.15
CA PRO A 58 -16.41 -0.41 0.82
C PRO A 58 -15.68 0.47 1.83
N THR A 59 -15.32 -0.12 2.98
CA THR A 59 -14.57 0.60 4.01
C THR A 59 -13.14 0.81 3.54
N VAL A 60 -12.68 2.06 3.60
CA VAL A 60 -11.29 2.43 3.34
C VAL A 60 -10.55 2.45 4.68
N THR A 61 -9.43 1.73 4.75
CA THR A 61 -8.59 1.63 5.95
C THR A 61 -7.22 2.26 5.69
N GLY A 62 -6.73 3.08 6.62
CA GLY A 62 -5.38 3.63 6.55
C GLY A 62 -4.33 2.63 7.03
N VAL A 63 -3.25 2.50 6.28
CA VAL A 63 -2.07 1.73 6.70
C VAL A 63 -1.24 2.63 7.65
N PRO A 64 -0.80 2.10 8.81
CA PRO A 64 -0.08 2.92 9.80
C PRO A 64 1.30 3.37 9.35
N HIS A 65 1.86 2.71 8.34
CA HIS A 65 3.16 3.05 7.76
C HIS A 65 2.97 3.58 6.35
N GLY A 66 3.75 4.60 6.01
CA GLY A 66 3.78 5.15 4.67
C GLY A 66 5.04 5.95 4.42
N HIS A 67 4.91 6.89 3.52
CA HIS A 67 5.98 7.76 3.07
C HIS A 67 5.81 9.15 3.69
N THR A 68 6.92 9.86 3.90
CA THR A 68 6.90 11.27 4.34
C THR A 68 6.47 12.21 3.20
N GLY A 69 6.50 11.73 1.95
CA GLY A 69 6.05 12.45 0.75
C GLY A 69 5.34 11.51 -0.24
N HIS A 70 5.31 11.85 -1.52
CA HIS A 70 4.41 11.20 -2.48
C HIS A 70 4.68 9.68 -2.60
N VAL A 71 3.61 8.88 -2.61
CA VAL A 71 3.70 7.51 -3.12
C VAL A 71 3.89 7.59 -4.64
N ARG A 72 5.08 7.22 -5.14
CA ARG A 72 5.41 7.28 -6.57
C ARG A 72 4.85 6.11 -7.35
N PHE A 73 4.87 4.92 -6.75
CA PHE A 73 4.32 3.72 -7.38
C PHE A 73 3.84 2.70 -6.34
N LEU A 74 2.95 1.83 -6.81
CA LEU A 74 2.54 0.61 -6.15
C LEU A 74 2.65 -0.54 -7.14
N THR A 75 3.15 -1.68 -6.69
CA THR A 75 3.20 -2.90 -7.48
C THR A 75 2.95 -4.11 -6.59
N SER A 76 2.49 -5.20 -7.19
CA SER A 76 2.32 -6.49 -6.52
C SER A 76 3.20 -7.53 -7.20
N VAL A 77 3.89 -8.35 -6.40
CA VAL A 77 4.73 -9.42 -6.90
C VAL A 77 4.37 -10.73 -6.21
N GLU A 78 4.25 -11.78 -6.99
CA GLU A 78 4.07 -13.14 -6.47
C GLU A 78 5.44 -13.76 -6.24
N THR A 79 5.67 -14.26 -5.03
CA THR A 79 6.93 -14.88 -4.64
C THR A 79 6.71 -16.36 -4.33
N THR A 80 7.40 -17.21 -5.06
CA THR A 80 7.40 -18.66 -4.84
C THR A 80 8.56 -18.99 -3.91
N PHE A 81 8.28 -19.29 -2.65
CA PHE A 81 9.30 -19.74 -1.71
C PHE A 81 9.33 -21.27 -1.66
N GLY A 82 10.27 -21.86 -2.40
CA GLY A 82 10.58 -23.30 -2.47
C GLY A 82 10.75 -23.73 -3.92
N SER A 83 11.88 -24.24 -4.42
CA SER A 83 13.06 -24.88 -3.83
C SER A 83 14.35 -24.14 -4.24
N THR A 84 15.30 -24.02 -3.32
CA THR A 84 16.72 -23.92 -3.69
C THR A 84 17.14 -25.26 -4.29
N ASP A 85 16.81 -25.52 -5.56
CA ASP A 85 17.31 -26.70 -6.27
C ASP A 85 18.69 -26.41 -6.86
N VAL A 86 19.69 -26.92 -6.15
CA VAL A 86 20.87 -27.58 -6.72
C VAL A 86 20.48 -28.39 -7.98
N PRO A 87 21.27 -28.37 -9.07
CA PRO A 87 20.87 -29.03 -10.31
C PRO A 87 21.04 -30.54 -10.19
N HIS A 88 20.00 -31.27 -9.77
CA HIS A 88 19.97 -32.73 -9.91
C HIS A 88 19.03 -33.19 -11.03
N ARG A 89 19.72 -33.61 -12.09
CA ARG A 89 19.33 -34.41 -13.25
C ARG A 89 18.30 -35.52 -12.93
N ASN A 90 17.35 -35.67 -13.84
CA ASN A 90 16.46 -36.81 -14.11
C ASN A 90 15.23 -37.07 -13.22
N SER A 91 14.11 -37.31 -13.91
CA SER A 91 13.22 -38.49 -13.74
C SER A 91 11.74 -38.18 -13.45
N TYR A 92 10.91 -38.40 -14.47
CA TYR A 92 9.50 -38.88 -14.52
C TYR A 92 8.45 -38.43 -13.47
N LYS A 93 7.39 -37.79 -14.02
CA LYS A 93 5.97 -37.69 -13.61
C LYS A 93 5.57 -38.16 -12.21
N VAL A 94 5.04 -37.23 -11.39
CA VAL A 94 3.89 -37.48 -10.48
C VAL A 94 3.04 -36.20 -10.40
N LYS A 95 1.72 -36.33 -10.62
CA LYS A 95 0.71 -35.32 -10.27
C LYS A 95 0.67 -35.22 -8.74
N GLN A 96 1.04 -34.07 -8.18
CA GLN A 96 0.79 -33.78 -6.78
C GLN A 96 0.20 -32.37 -6.70
N ASP A 97 -0.93 -32.27 -5.99
CA ASP A 97 -1.70 -31.07 -5.69
C ASP A 97 -0.89 -30.16 -4.75
N GLN A 98 0.24 -29.65 -5.22
CA GLN A 98 0.99 -28.63 -4.52
C GLN A 98 0.21 -27.33 -4.68
N ARG A 99 -0.55 -26.96 -3.64
CA ARG A 99 -0.77 -25.53 -3.34
C ARG A 99 0.61 -24.90 -3.29
N SER A 100 1.05 -24.33 -4.42
CA SER A 100 2.26 -23.53 -4.48
C SER A 100 2.13 -22.51 -3.36
N ASN A 101 3.07 -22.53 -2.42
CA ASN A 101 3.06 -21.61 -1.27
C ASN A 101 3.50 -20.23 -1.77
N THR A 102 2.70 -19.65 -2.66
CA THR A 102 2.96 -18.35 -3.27
C THR A 102 2.55 -17.28 -2.27
N ARG A 103 3.51 -16.44 -1.91
CA ARG A 103 3.27 -15.27 -1.08
C ARG A 103 3.15 -14.08 -1.99
N LEU A 104 2.05 -13.36 -1.87
CA LEU A 104 1.85 -12.12 -2.59
C LEU A 104 2.42 -10.97 -1.74
N LEU A 105 3.28 -10.18 -2.37
CA LEU A 105 3.84 -8.97 -1.76
C LEU A 105 3.29 -7.75 -2.47
N VAL A 106 2.92 -6.73 -1.71
CA VAL A 106 2.73 -5.37 -2.23
C VAL A 106 3.98 -4.57 -1.92
N ILE A 107 4.44 -3.79 -2.88
CA ILE A 107 5.60 -2.91 -2.76
C ILE A 107 5.14 -1.49 -3.09
N SER A 108 5.40 -0.54 -2.19
CA SER A 108 5.27 0.89 -2.46
C SER A 108 6.65 1.54 -2.54
N GLY A 109 6.79 2.51 -3.43
CA GLY A 109 7.95 3.40 -3.47
C GLY A 109 7.55 4.85 -3.31
N GLY A 110 8.27 5.61 -2.51
CA GLY A 110 7.97 7.03 -2.22
C GLY A 110 9.08 7.73 -1.44
N ASP A 111 8.82 8.98 -1.04
CA ASP A 111 9.75 9.79 -0.25
C ASP A 111 9.72 9.38 1.23
N GLY A 112 10.86 9.04 1.82
CA GLY A 112 10.98 8.77 3.25
C GLY A 112 10.15 7.59 3.77
N TYR A 113 10.24 7.37 5.08
CA TYR A 113 9.39 6.47 5.84
C TYR A 113 8.71 7.23 6.98
N GLU A 114 7.42 6.97 7.18
CA GLU A 114 6.63 7.57 8.27
C GLU A 114 5.77 6.52 8.97
N ASP A 115 5.77 6.52 10.31
CA ASP A 115 4.82 5.78 11.15
C ASP A 115 3.79 6.74 11.75
N PHE A 116 2.59 6.72 11.19
CA PHE A 116 1.48 7.62 11.54
C PHE A 116 0.84 7.31 12.90
N ARG A 117 1.25 6.24 13.60
CA ARG A 117 0.77 5.94 14.97
C ARG A 117 1.53 6.72 16.02
N THR A 118 2.79 7.04 15.75
CA THR A 118 3.65 7.78 16.67
C THR A 118 3.40 9.27 16.49
N SER A 119 2.68 9.87 17.44
CA SER A 119 2.52 11.33 17.56
C SER A 119 3.82 12.02 18.00
N ASN A 120 4.96 11.63 17.44
CA ASN A 120 6.21 12.28 17.75
C ASN A 120 6.18 13.62 16.99
N LEU A 121 6.13 14.74 17.73
CA LEU A 121 6.39 16.06 17.16
C LEU A 121 7.77 16.04 16.50
N SER A 122 7.80 15.78 15.20
CA SER A 122 8.74 16.26 14.19
C SER A 122 10.12 16.80 14.64
N GLU A 123 10.92 16.01 15.36
CA GLU A 123 12.38 16.25 15.37
C GLU A 123 13.05 15.63 14.13
N VAL A 124 12.33 14.78 13.37
CA VAL A 124 12.85 14.07 12.18
C VAL A 124 12.08 14.43 10.89
N ALA A 125 10.96 15.16 10.98
CA ALA A 125 10.18 15.52 9.80
C ALA A 125 11.01 16.43 8.87
N GLY A 126 11.16 16.01 7.61
CA GLY A 126 11.99 16.69 6.61
C GLY A 126 13.46 16.28 6.60
N ARG A 127 13.90 15.31 7.41
CA ARG A 127 15.27 14.78 7.34
C ARG A 127 15.42 13.65 6.32
N GLU A 128 14.36 12.85 6.13
CA GLU A 128 14.36 11.68 5.25
C GLU A 128 13.57 11.90 3.94
N ASP A 129 13.05 13.11 3.71
CA ASP A 129 12.28 13.49 2.51
C ASP A 129 13.09 13.39 1.20
N SER A 130 14.41 13.51 1.29
CA SER A 130 15.34 13.39 0.15
C SER A 130 15.68 11.94 -0.23
N THR A 131 15.26 10.96 0.57
CA THR A 131 15.60 9.54 0.36
C THR A 131 14.41 8.73 -0.14
N ASN A 132 14.61 7.98 -1.21
CA ASN A 132 13.58 7.08 -1.74
C ASN A 132 13.52 5.80 -0.89
N HIS A 133 12.33 5.48 -0.39
CA HIS A 133 12.09 4.29 0.39
C HIS A 133 11.20 3.29 -0.36
N LEU A 134 11.46 2.00 -0.13
CA LEU A 134 10.58 0.92 -0.50
C LEU A 134 9.97 0.31 0.76
N LEU A 135 8.65 0.16 0.77
CA LEU A 135 7.93 -0.51 1.82
C LEU A 135 7.24 -1.76 1.26
N LEU A 136 7.24 -2.84 2.03
CA LEU A 136 6.80 -4.15 1.58
C LEU A 136 5.77 -4.74 2.55
N TRP A 137 4.67 -5.27 2.00
CA TRP A 137 3.60 -5.92 2.76
C TRP A 137 3.34 -7.34 2.25
N ASN A 138 3.32 -8.30 3.17
CA ASN A 138 2.82 -9.65 2.89
C ASN A 138 1.28 -9.63 2.91
N ILE A 139 0.66 -10.22 1.89
CA ILE A 139 -0.80 -10.21 1.66
C ILE A 139 -1.41 -11.59 1.81
#